data_AF-A0A9P3ZLW6-F1
#
_entry.id   AF-A0A9P3ZLW6-F1
#
_cell.length_a   1.000
_cell.length_b   1.000
_cell.length_c   1.000
_cell.angle_alpha   90.00
_cell.angle_beta   90.00
_cell.angle_gamma   90.00
#
_symmetry.space_group_name_H-M   'P 1'
#
loop_
_entity.id
_entity.type
_entity.pdbx_description
1 polymer ?
#
loop_
_entity_poly.entity_id
_entity_poly.type
_entity_poly.pdbx_seq_one_letter_code
_entity_poly.pdbx_strand_id
1 'polypeptide(L)'
;NLILSIYLDHELKDRLGVRYYYRYCDDGRVLAASKAELWAVRDAVHRCVEAIGLEVKPNDRITPVEEGIDFLGYVIYPDHVRLRKRNKQTFARKMSEVESRRRRRELTASFYGMAKHADCRRLFSKLTGIDMKNFKDLGVTYTPADGKKRFKGATISIRELVNLPIVVHDFETGIKTEQGEDRCLVQIEMNGEMRKFFTNSEEMKNILQQIREMPDGFPFETTIKAEQFGKNKTKYVFT
;
A
#
# COMPACT_ATOMS: atom_id res chain seq x y z
N ASN A 1 -24.36 5.88 20.68
CA ASN A 1 -24.63 5.20 19.39
C ASN A 1 -25.24 3.79 19.54
N LEU A 2 -25.59 3.34 20.75
CA LEU A 2 -26.11 1.98 20.98
C LEU A 2 -27.52 1.75 20.41
N ILE A 3 -28.37 2.78 20.43
CA ILE A 3 -29.78 2.70 20.03
C ILE A 3 -29.90 2.21 18.57
N LEU A 4 -29.30 2.91 17.62
CA LEU A 4 -29.36 2.50 16.20
C LEU A 4 -28.65 1.16 15.95
N SER A 5 -27.65 0.80 16.76
CA SER A 5 -27.01 -0.51 16.64
C SER A 5 -28.02 -1.63 16.90
N ILE A 6 -28.76 -1.55 18.01
CA ILE A 6 -29.69 -2.60 18.46
C ILE A 6 -30.91 -2.65 17.54
N TYR A 7 -31.50 -1.50 17.24
CA TYR A 7 -32.82 -1.45 16.61
C TYR A 7 -32.78 -1.32 15.08
N LEU A 8 -31.64 -0.96 14.49
CA LEU A 8 -31.49 -0.80 13.05
C LEU A 8 -30.36 -1.68 12.47
N ASP A 9 -29.13 -1.57 12.99
CA ASP A 9 -27.98 -2.24 12.35
C ASP A 9 -28.12 -3.76 12.40
N HIS A 10 -28.45 -4.35 13.57
CA HIS A 10 -28.65 -5.80 13.70
C HIS A 10 -29.85 -6.29 12.89
N GLU A 11 -30.91 -5.49 12.77
CA GLU A 11 -32.06 -5.86 11.92
C GLU A 11 -31.64 -5.93 10.44
N LEU A 12 -30.94 -4.90 9.95
CA LEU A 12 -30.53 -4.84 8.55
C LEU A 12 -29.42 -5.85 8.23
N LYS A 13 -28.42 -6.00 9.10
CA LYS A 13 -27.25 -6.86 8.85
C LYS A 13 -27.51 -8.32 9.16
N ASP A 14 -28.04 -8.63 10.33
CA ASP A 14 -28.08 -10.01 10.83
C ASP A 14 -29.37 -10.72 10.43
N ARG A 15 -30.51 -10.02 10.53
CA ARG A 15 -31.83 -10.60 10.22
C ARG A 15 -32.17 -10.53 8.73
N LEU A 16 -32.03 -9.35 8.12
CA LEU A 16 -32.37 -9.14 6.72
C LEU A 16 -31.20 -9.41 5.75
N GLY A 17 -29.98 -9.58 6.25
CA GLY A 17 -28.82 -9.93 5.43
C GLY A 17 -28.41 -8.85 4.42
N VAL A 18 -28.68 -7.57 4.70
CA VAL A 18 -28.37 -6.45 3.78
C VAL A 18 -26.86 -6.28 3.63
N ARG A 19 -26.33 -6.86 2.54
CA ARG A 19 -24.89 -6.97 2.29
C ARG A 19 -24.19 -5.62 2.30
N TYR A 20 -24.70 -4.64 1.55
CA TYR A 20 -24.05 -3.34 1.35
C TYR A 20 -24.76 -2.20 2.08
N TYR A 21 -24.95 -2.37 3.39
CA TYR A 21 -25.36 -1.31 4.31
C TYR A 21 -24.14 -0.63 4.95
N TYR A 22 -24.12 0.71 4.91
CA TYR A 22 -23.09 1.57 5.49
C TYR A 22 -23.77 2.69 6.30
N ARG A 23 -23.30 2.94 7.52
CA ARG A 23 -23.81 4.03 8.37
C ARG A 23 -22.69 4.78 9.05
N TYR A 24 -22.83 6.10 9.11
CA TYR A 24 -22.02 6.96 9.95
C TYR A 24 -22.94 7.87 10.76
N CYS A 25 -23.06 7.60 12.06
CA CYS A 25 -24.06 8.23 12.93
C CYS A 25 -25.48 8.07 12.35
N ASP A 26 -26.13 9.15 11.94
CA ASP A 26 -27.47 9.18 11.34
C ASP A 26 -27.45 9.06 9.81
N ASP A 27 -26.30 9.25 9.15
CA ASP A 27 -26.20 9.19 7.69
C ASP A 27 -25.97 7.74 7.21
N GLY A 28 -26.99 7.13 6.60
CA GLY A 28 -26.98 5.74 6.12
C GLY A 28 -27.07 5.63 4.60
N ARG A 29 -26.37 4.66 4.01
CA ARG A 29 -26.45 4.29 2.58
C ARG A 29 -26.62 2.79 2.44
N VAL A 30 -27.48 2.37 1.51
CA VAL A 30 -27.66 0.97 1.12
C VAL A 30 -27.45 0.86 -0.38
N LEU A 31 -26.69 -0.15 -0.81
CA LEU A 31 -26.53 -0.52 -2.21
C LEU A 31 -27.15 -1.90 -2.46
N ALA A 32 -27.84 -2.05 -3.57
CA ALA A 32 -28.44 -3.32 -3.98
C ALA A 32 -28.51 -3.40 -5.51
N ALA A 33 -28.73 -4.60 -6.04
CA ALA A 33 -28.78 -4.82 -7.49
C ALA A 33 -30.13 -4.41 -8.10
N SER A 34 -31.20 -4.34 -7.30
CA SER A 34 -32.54 -4.00 -7.77
C SER A 34 -33.19 -2.86 -6.97
N LYS A 35 -33.98 -2.05 -7.66
CA LYS A 35 -34.78 -0.98 -7.03
C LYS A 35 -35.81 -1.56 -6.05
N ALA A 36 -36.33 -2.75 -6.31
CA ALA A 36 -37.28 -3.44 -5.46
C ALA A 36 -36.65 -3.79 -4.09
N GLU A 37 -35.43 -4.33 -4.07
CA GLU A 37 -34.69 -4.56 -2.82
C GLU A 37 -34.48 -3.27 -2.03
N LEU A 38 -34.12 -2.18 -2.71
CA LEU A 38 -33.91 -0.89 -2.05
C LEU A 38 -35.18 -0.33 -1.41
N TRP A 39 -36.34 -0.48 -2.06
CA TRP A 39 -37.63 -0.11 -1.46
C TRP A 39 -37.96 -0.98 -0.24
N ALA A 40 -37.75 -2.29 -0.33
CA ALA A 40 -37.99 -3.20 0.79
C ALA A 40 -37.09 -2.86 2.00
N VAL A 41 -35.81 -2.55 1.76
CA VAL A 41 -34.88 -2.12 2.82
C VAL A 41 -35.27 -0.76 3.38
N ARG A 42 -35.66 0.20 2.53
CA ARG A 42 -36.17 1.50 2.97
C ARG A 42 -37.34 1.32 3.93
N ASP A 43 -38.34 0.53 3.56
CA ASP A 43 -39.52 0.33 4.40
C ASP A 43 -39.15 -0.35 5.73
N ALA A 44 -38.16 -1.26 5.73
CA ALA A 44 -37.62 -1.83 6.96
C ALA A 44 -36.95 -0.78 7.85
N VAL A 45 -36.13 0.11 7.26
CA VAL A 45 -35.49 1.23 7.99
C VAL A 45 -36.54 2.10 8.66
N HIS A 46 -37.58 2.52 7.93
CA HIS A 46 -38.66 3.36 8.48
C HIS A 46 -39.36 2.66 9.65
N ARG A 47 -39.77 1.40 9.49
CA ARG A 47 -40.39 0.62 10.57
C ARG A 47 -39.49 0.52 11.82
N CYS A 48 -38.20 0.23 11.64
CA CYS A 48 -37.25 0.13 12.75
C CYS A 48 -37.08 1.45 13.51
N VAL A 49 -36.98 2.55 12.78
CA VAL A 49 -36.75 3.89 13.33
C VAL A 49 -38.02 4.43 14.01
N GLU A 50 -39.19 4.21 13.42
CA GLU A 50 -40.49 4.57 14.01
C GLU A 50 -40.77 3.80 15.30
N ALA A 51 -40.42 2.50 15.36
CA ALA A 51 -40.61 1.66 16.55
C ALA A 51 -39.86 2.16 17.80
N ILE A 52 -38.83 3.00 17.61
CA ILE A 52 -38.07 3.63 18.70
C ILE A 52 -38.38 5.12 18.86
N GLY A 53 -39.46 5.61 18.24
CA GLY A 53 -39.92 7.00 18.36
C GLY A 53 -39.06 8.02 17.61
N LEU A 54 -38.33 7.59 16.57
CA LEU A 54 -37.56 8.46 15.70
C LEU A 54 -38.25 8.60 14.33
N GLU A 55 -37.88 9.64 13.59
CA GLU A 55 -38.43 9.92 12.25
C GLU A 55 -37.30 10.03 11.22
N VAL A 56 -37.48 9.38 10.07
CA VAL A 56 -36.57 9.53 8.92
C VAL A 56 -36.93 10.81 8.17
N LYS A 57 -35.93 11.63 7.87
CA LYS A 57 -36.13 12.86 7.08
C LYS A 57 -36.79 12.52 5.72
N PRO A 58 -37.74 13.34 5.22
CA PRO A 58 -38.53 13.04 4.02
C PRO A 58 -37.76 13.21 2.69
N ASN A 59 -36.44 13.29 2.75
CA ASN A 59 -35.54 13.46 1.60
C ASN A 59 -34.75 12.19 1.28
N ASP A 60 -35.18 11.04 1.82
CA ASP A 60 -34.63 9.76 1.45
C ASP A 60 -34.98 9.45 -0.02
N ARG A 61 -34.01 8.91 -0.75
CA ARG A 61 -34.12 8.72 -2.19
C ARG A 61 -33.38 7.49 -2.65
N ILE A 62 -33.90 6.87 -3.70
CA ILE A 62 -33.26 5.77 -4.42
C ILE A 62 -32.83 6.29 -5.78
N THR A 63 -31.53 6.29 -6.04
CA THR A 63 -30.93 6.79 -7.28
C THR A 63 -29.90 5.79 -7.80
N PRO A 64 -29.67 5.73 -9.13
CA PRO A 64 -28.55 4.99 -9.70
C PRO A 64 -27.21 5.48 -9.12
N VAL A 65 -26.20 4.59 -9.09
CA VAL A 65 -24.86 4.93 -8.58
C VAL A 65 -24.11 5.87 -9.50
N GLU A 66 -24.49 5.92 -10.77
CA GLU A 66 -23.97 6.79 -11.82
C GLU A 66 -24.25 8.28 -11.54
N GLU A 67 -25.30 8.59 -10.77
CA GLU A 67 -25.58 9.95 -10.32
C GLU A 67 -24.62 10.44 -9.20
N GLY A 68 -23.83 9.52 -8.65
CA GLY A 68 -22.86 9.78 -7.60
C GLY A 68 -23.45 9.69 -6.20
N ILE A 69 -22.83 8.85 -5.37
CA ILE A 69 -23.22 8.65 -3.98
C ILE A 69 -22.61 9.77 -3.13
N ASP A 70 -23.42 10.75 -2.73
CA ASP A 70 -22.97 11.79 -1.79
C ASP A 70 -22.92 11.23 -0.36
N PHE A 71 -21.72 11.07 0.19
CA PHE A 71 -21.50 10.50 1.52
C PHE A 71 -20.20 11.03 2.15
N LEU A 72 -20.25 11.38 3.45
CA LEU A 72 -19.09 11.80 4.26
C LEU A 72 -18.18 12.88 3.63
N GLY A 73 -18.76 13.79 2.86
CA GLY A 73 -18.01 14.89 2.22
C GLY A 73 -17.40 14.56 0.86
N TYR A 74 -17.73 13.38 0.31
CA TYR A 74 -17.36 12.91 -1.01
C TYR A 74 -18.60 12.66 -1.87
N VAL A 75 -18.39 12.63 -3.18
CA VAL A 75 -19.36 12.12 -4.16
C VAL A 75 -18.67 10.98 -4.90
N ILE A 76 -19.12 9.76 -4.65
CA ILE A 76 -18.48 8.52 -5.08
C ILE A 76 -19.17 8.01 -6.33
N TYR A 77 -18.42 7.84 -7.42
CA TYR A 77 -18.87 7.25 -8.68
C TYR A 77 -18.21 5.88 -8.86
N PRO A 78 -18.71 5.04 -9.77
CA PRO A 78 -18.10 3.73 -10.07
C PRO A 78 -16.63 3.81 -10.48
N ASP A 79 -16.23 4.87 -11.19
CA ASP A 79 -14.91 5.03 -11.80
C ASP A 79 -14.00 6.04 -11.08
N HIS A 80 -14.56 6.92 -10.24
CA HIS A 80 -13.79 7.97 -9.57
C HIS A 80 -14.50 8.55 -8.34
N VAL A 81 -13.78 9.29 -7.50
CA VAL A 81 -14.32 9.95 -6.30
C VAL A 81 -14.06 11.45 -6.38
N ARG A 82 -15.09 12.27 -6.15
CA ARG A 82 -14.96 13.74 -6.10
C ARG A 82 -15.17 14.26 -4.68
N LEU A 83 -14.55 15.39 -4.35
CA LEU A 83 -14.92 16.15 -3.15
C LEU A 83 -16.26 16.85 -3.32
N ARG A 84 -17.10 16.81 -2.26
CA ARG A 84 -18.39 17.51 -2.20
C ARG A 84 -18.22 18.99 -2.51
N LYS A 85 -19.11 19.53 -3.34
CA LYS A 85 -19.04 20.91 -3.85
C LYS A 85 -18.89 21.96 -2.75
N ARG A 86 -19.66 21.84 -1.66
CA ARG A 86 -19.58 22.73 -0.50
C ARG A 86 -18.17 22.76 0.11
N ASN A 87 -17.55 21.60 0.31
CA ASN A 87 -16.26 21.49 0.99
C ASN A 87 -15.15 22.21 0.21
N LYS A 88 -15.07 21.97 -1.11
CA LYS A 88 -14.09 22.65 -1.97
C LYS A 88 -14.34 24.16 -2.09
N GLN A 89 -15.60 24.60 -2.11
CA GLN A 89 -15.94 26.04 -2.14
C GLN A 89 -15.59 26.73 -0.82
N THR A 90 -15.90 26.11 0.32
CA THR A 90 -15.54 26.65 1.64
C THR A 90 -14.03 26.78 1.80
N PHE A 91 -13.26 25.78 1.37
CA PHE A 91 -11.80 25.86 1.40
C PHE A 91 -11.28 27.00 0.52
N ALA A 92 -11.75 27.11 -0.73
CA ALA A 92 -11.33 28.15 -1.65
C ALA A 92 -11.57 29.57 -1.10
N ARG A 93 -12.77 29.83 -0.54
CA ARG A 93 -13.11 31.13 0.08
C ARG A 93 -12.23 31.44 1.28
N LYS A 94 -12.05 30.48 2.20
CA LYS A 94 -11.17 30.68 3.36
C LYS A 94 -9.72 30.94 2.93
N MET A 95 -9.25 30.28 1.88
CA MET A 95 -7.90 30.49 1.35
C MET A 95 -7.73 31.85 0.66
N SER A 96 -8.79 32.48 0.14
CA SER A 96 -8.70 33.84 -0.40
C SER A 96 -8.70 34.91 0.69
N GLU A 97 -9.36 34.66 1.82
CA GLU A 97 -9.51 35.64 2.92
C GLU A 97 -8.31 35.65 3.88
N VAL A 98 -7.59 34.53 4.02
CA VAL A 98 -6.54 34.39 5.03
C VAL A 98 -5.19 34.90 4.52
N GLU A 99 -4.67 35.94 5.16
CA GLU A 99 -3.33 36.48 4.90
C GLU A 99 -2.22 35.73 5.66
N SER A 100 -2.52 35.23 6.87
CA SER A 100 -1.53 34.57 7.72
C SER A 100 -0.94 33.30 7.09
N ARG A 101 0.38 33.31 6.85
CA ARG A 101 1.12 32.16 6.29
C ARG A 101 1.00 30.89 7.14
N ARG A 102 0.93 31.03 8.47
CA ARG A 102 0.72 29.88 9.38
C ARG A 102 -0.68 29.30 9.15
N ARG A 103 -1.71 30.14 9.16
CA ARG A 103 -3.09 29.69 9.00
C ARG A 103 -3.34 29.06 7.63
N ARG A 104 -2.76 29.61 6.56
CA ARG A 104 -2.80 29.00 5.22
C ARG A 104 -2.22 27.57 5.21
N ARG A 105 -1.10 27.32 5.91
CA ARG A 105 -0.52 25.97 6.03
C ARG A 105 -1.46 25.00 6.74
N GLU A 106 -2.08 25.42 7.84
CA GLU A 106 -3.05 24.58 8.57
C GLU A 106 -4.28 24.23 7.71
N LEU A 107 -4.82 25.21 6.98
CA LEU A 107 -5.94 24.99 6.06
C LEU A 107 -5.55 24.05 4.92
N THR A 108 -4.38 24.25 4.31
CA THR A 108 -3.86 23.37 3.26
C THR A 108 -3.69 21.94 3.76
N ALA A 109 -3.14 21.73 4.96
CA ALA A 109 -2.98 20.39 5.53
C ALA A 109 -4.33 19.71 5.82
N SER A 110 -5.30 20.46 6.36
CA SER A 110 -6.65 19.95 6.57
C SER A 110 -7.33 19.56 5.25
N PHE A 111 -7.22 20.41 4.22
CA PHE A 111 -7.80 20.13 2.91
C PHE A 111 -7.09 18.98 2.18
N TYR A 112 -5.77 18.88 2.32
CA TYR A 112 -4.99 17.75 1.80
C TYR A 112 -5.49 16.43 2.35
N GLY A 113 -5.81 16.38 3.65
CA GLY A 113 -6.39 15.20 4.30
C GLY A 113 -7.65 14.68 3.60
N MET A 114 -8.47 15.57 3.05
CA MET A 114 -9.66 15.20 2.26
C MET A 114 -9.30 14.92 0.79
N ALA A 115 -8.51 15.79 0.18
CA ALA A 115 -8.19 15.73 -1.25
C ALA A 115 -7.39 14.48 -1.64
N LYS A 116 -6.56 13.94 -0.73
CA LYS A 116 -5.77 12.73 -0.98
C LYS A 116 -6.62 11.46 -1.13
N HIS A 117 -7.87 11.47 -0.66
CA HIS A 117 -8.82 10.35 -0.74
C HIS A 117 -9.83 10.52 -1.88
N ALA A 118 -9.61 11.49 -2.78
CA ALA A 118 -10.46 11.75 -3.93
C ALA A 118 -9.60 12.08 -5.16
N ASP A 119 -10.20 12.05 -6.36
CA ASP A 119 -9.60 12.42 -7.64
C ASP A 119 -9.48 13.95 -7.77
N CYS A 120 -8.68 14.52 -6.87
CA CYS A 120 -8.58 15.95 -6.66
C CYS A 120 -7.16 16.49 -6.85
N ARG A 121 -6.21 15.74 -7.45
CA ARG A 121 -4.82 16.20 -7.72
C ARG A 121 -4.78 17.58 -8.40
N ARG A 122 -5.49 17.71 -9.52
CA ARG A 122 -5.58 18.97 -10.26
C ARG A 122 -6.25 20.09 -9.46
N LEU A 123 -7.31 19.77 -8.72
CA LEU A 123 -8.02 20.73 -7.88
C LEU A 123 -7.11 21.25 -6.74
N PHE A 124 -6.42 20.35 -6.07
CA PHE A 124 -5.52 20.66 -4.97
C PHE A 124 -4.37 21.55 -5.44
N SER A 125 -3.71 21.16 -6.55
CA SER A 125 -2.66 21.97 -7.18
C SER A 125 -3.17 23.35 -7.57
N LYS A 126 -4.34 23.45 -8.21
CA LYS A 126 -4.93 24.75 -8.58
C LYS A 126 -5.21 25.66 -7.38
N LEU A 127 -5.65 25.11 -6.24
CA LEU A 127 -6.04 25.90 -5.08
C LEU A 127 -4.87 26.22 -4.13
N THR A 128 -3.78 25.46 -4.19
CA THR A 128 -2.67 25.57 -3.22
C THR A 128 -1.32 25.87 -3.85
N GLY A 129 -1.17 25.67 -5.15
CA GLY A 129 0.13 25.68 -5.86
C GLY A 129 0.98 24.43 -5.60
N ILE A 130 0.48 23.46 -4.82
CA ILE A 130 1.23 22.26 -4.42
C ILE A 130 0.76 21.07 -5.24
N ASP A 131 1.71 20.37 -5.87
CA ASP A 131 1.42 19.12 -6.57
C ASP A 131 1.43 17.92 -5.61
N MET A 132 0.42 17.05 -5.69
CA MET A 132 0.30 15.84 -4.86
C MET A 132 1.11 14.71 -5.49
N LYS A 133 2.41 14.66 -5.19
CA LYS A 133 3.34 13.66 -5.73
C LYS A 133 3.28 12.35 -4.95
N ASN A 134 3.30 11.21 -5.65
CA ASN A 134 3.57 9.93 -5.00
C ASN A 134 5.07 9.72 -4.94
N PHE A 135 5.53 8.98 -3.93
CA PHE A 135 6.95 8.65 -3.79
C PHE A 135 7.52 7.95 -5.04
N LYS A 136 6.73 7.06 -5.66
CA LYS A 136 7.10 6.38 -6.91
C LYS A 136 7.37 7.35 -8.07
N ASP A 137 6.66 8.48 -8.09
CA ASP A 137 6.78 9.51 -9.13
C ASP A 137 8.02 10.40 -8.92
N LEU A 138 8.67 10.33 -7.75
CA LEU A 138 9.85 11.14 -7.44
C LEU A 138 11.12 10.62 -8.13
N GLY A 139 11.12 9.38 -8.64
CA GLY A 139 12.31 8.77 -9.22
C GLY A 139 13.47 8.61 -8.24
N VAL A 140 13.22 8.73 -6.93
CA VAL A 140 14.24 8.64 -5.90
C VAL A 140 14.51 7.17 -5.61
N THR A 141 15.69 6.71 -6.02
CA THR A 141 16.25 5.44 -5.59
C THR A 141 17.30 5.68 -4.51
N TYR A 142 17.36 4.79 -3.52
CA TYR A 142 18.47 4.82 -2.58
C TYR A 142 19.78 4.54 -3.33
N THR A 143 20.69 5.51 -3.33
CA THR A 143 22.06 5.34 -3.82
C THR A 143 22.97 5.15 -2.62
N PRO A 144 23.57 3.98 -2.43
CA PRO A 144 24.52 3.73 -1.37
C PRO A 144 25.70 4.70 -1.45
N ALA A 145 26.11 5.29 -0.33
CA ALA A 145 27.26 6.22 -0.27
C ALA A 145 28.59 5.53 -0.64
N ASP A 146 28.66 4.20 -0.50
CA ASP A 146 29.79 3.37 -0.92
C ASP A 146 29.81 3.07 -2.43
N GLY A 147 28.76 3.48 -3.18
CA GLY A 147 28.61 3.21 -4.61
C GLY A 147 28.34 1.75 -4.95
N LYS A 148 28.13 0.88 -3.95
CA LYS A 148 28.07 -0.58 -4.14
C LYS A 148 26.66 -1.05 -4.45
N LYS A 149 26.52 -2.11 -5.25
CA LYS A 149 25.21 -2.70 -5.55
C LYS A 149 24.51 -3.20 -4.29
N ARG A 150 23.19 -3.04 -4.24
CA ARG A 150 22.30 -3.64 -3.23
C ARG A 150 21.26 -4.48 -3.93
N PHE A 151 21.33 -5.78 -3.67
CA PHE A 151 20.48 -6.79 -4.29
C PHE A 151 19.10 -6.88 -3.63
N LYS A 152 18.09 -7.23 -4.44
CA LYS A 152 16.70 -7.42 -4.00
C LYS A 152 16.55 -8.79 -3.33
N GLY A 153 15.44 -8.99 -2.62
CA GLY A 153 15.15 -10.26 -1.96
C GLY A 153 15.63 -10.33 -0.51
N ALA A 154 15.09 -11.31 0.23
CA ALA A 154 15.46 -11.59 1.60
C ALA A 154 16.89 -12.15 1.69
N THR A 155 17.60 -11.81 2.76
CA THR A 155 18.90 -12.41 3.05
C THR A 155 18.69 -13.84 3.56
N ILE A 156 19.33 -14.83 2.94
CA ILE A 156 19.33 -16.23 3.35
C ILE A 156 20.72 -16.62 3.86
N SER A 157 20.80 -17.48 4.88
CA SER A 157 22.10 -17.96 5.34
C SER A 157 22.67 -18.97 4.35
N ILE A 158 24.00 -18.95 4.15
CA ILE A 158 24.66 -19.91 3.25
C ILE A 158 24.45 -21.37 3.67
N ARG A 159 24.19 -21.62 4.95
CA ARG A 159 23.86 -22.95 5.51
C ARG A 159 22.56 -23.51 4.96
N GLU A 160 21.57 -22.66 4.76
CA GLU A 160 20.27 -23.06 4.21
C GLU A 160 20.34 -23.34 2.70
N LEU A 161 21.41 -22.90 2.02
CA LEU A 161 21.63 -23.12 0.59
C LEU A 161 22.41 -24.40 0.28
N VAL A 162 22.91 -25.11 1.30
CA VAL A 162 23.76 -26.29 1.10
C VAL A 162 22.95 -27.41 0.45
N ASN A 163 23.50 -27.98 -0.63
CA ASN A 163 22.90 -29.05 -1.43
C ASN A 163 21.55 -28.68 -2.07
N LEU A 164 21.26 -27.38 -2.26
CA LEU A 164 20.11 -26.90 -3.02
C LEU A 164 20.57 -26.29 -4.35
N PRO A 165 19.84 -26.56 -5.46
CA PRO A 165 20.10 -25.90 -6.73
C PRO A 165 19.73 -24.42 -6.62
N ILE A 166 20.65 -23.57 -7.04
CA ILE A 166 20.49 -22.11 -7.06
C ILE A 166 20.97 -21.55 -8.39
N VAL A 167 20.37 -20.45 -8.83
CA VAL A 167 20.87 -19.68 -9.97
C VAL A 167 21.51 -18.41 -9.45
N VAL A 168 22.81 -18.21 -9.73
CA VAL A 168 23.55 -17.00 -9.35
C VAL A 168 23.42 -15.97 -10.46
N HIS A 169 22.98 -14.76 -10.09
CA HIS A 169 22.67 -13.69 -11.04
C HIS A 169 23.73 -12.58 -11.08
N ASP A 170 24.25 -12.16 -9.94
CA ASP A 170 25.23 -11.07 -9.82
C ASP A 170 25.88 -11.10 -8.44
N PHE A 171 26.99 -10.37 -8.26
CA PHE A 171 27.63 -10.23 -6.96
C PHE A 171 28.27 -8.84 -6.78
N GLU A 172 28.55 -8.48 -5.53
CA GLU A 172 29.22 -7.24 -5.16
C GLU A 172 30.21 -7.50 -4.03
N THR A 173 31.40 -6.92 -4.11
CA THR A 173 32.48 -7.14 -3.12
C THR A 173 32.73 -5.89 -2.26
N GLY A 174 33.46 -6.08 -1.16
CA GLY A 174 33.77 -4.97 -0.28
C GLY A 174 32.60 -4.42 0.53
N ILE A 175 31.52 -5.18 0.70
CA ILE A 175 30.37 -4.73 1.50
C ILE A 175 30.75 -4.76 2.98
N LYS A 176 30.66 -3.60 3.65
CA LYS A 176 30.80 -3.50 5.11
C LYS A 176 29.51 -3.96 5.79
N THR A 177 29.64 -4.88 6.75
CA THR A 177 28.52 -5.39 7.58
C THR A 177 28.93 -5.41 9.05
N GLU A 178 27.97 -5.59 9.96
CA GLU A 178 28.25 -5.78 11.39
C GLU A 178 29.16 -6.99 11.68
N GLN A 179 29.15 -7.98 10.78
CA GLN A 179 29.87 -9.25 10.92
C GLN A 179 31.27 -9.21 10.30
N GLY A 180 31.69 -8.07 9.75
CA GLY A 180 33.02 -7.91 9.16
C GLY A 180 33.06 -6.94 7.98
N GLU A 181 34.27 -6.52 7.67
CA GLU A 181 34.62 -5.73 6.48
C GLU A 181 34.88 -6.64 5.28
N ASP A 182 34.88 -6.07 4.08
CA ASP A 182 35.13 -6.76 2.82
C ASP A 182 34.28 -8.00 2.52
N ARG A 183 32.99 -8.01 2.88
CA ARG A 183 32.13 -9.14 2.55
C ARG A 183 31.65 -9.09 1.11
N CYS A 184 31.44 -10.27 0.52
CA CYS A 184 30.82 -10.42 -0.78
C CYS A 184 29.33 -10.69 -0.61
N LEU A 185 28.50 -9.88 -1.27
CA LEU A 185 27.06 -10.07 -1.36
C LEU A 185 26.76 -10.71 -2.72
N VAL A 186 26.01 -11.82 -2.73
CA VAL A 186 25.68 -12.58 -3.95
C VAL A 186 24.16 -12.59 -4.13
N GLN A 187 23.68 -12.22 -5.33
CA GLN A 187 22.28 -12.33 -5.75
C GLN A 187 22.05 -13.71 -6.34
N ILE A 188 21.03 -14.39 -5.83
CA ILE A 188 20.61 -15.70 -6.31
C ILE A 188 19.11 -15.75 -6.57
N GLU A 189 18.68 -16.75 -7.30
CA GLU A 189 17.29 -17.17 -7.44
C GLU A 189 17.16 -18.62 -6.96
N MET A 190 16.14 -18.88 -6.14
CA MET A 190 15.83 -20.21 -5.61
C MET A 190 14.31 -20.37 -5.60
N ASN A 191 13.80 -21.42 -6.24
CA ASN A 191 12.36 -21.69 -6.38
C ASN A 191 11.57 -20.53 -7.01
N GLY A 192 12.17 -19.81 -7.98
CA GLY A 192 11.55 -18.65 -8.64
C GLY A 192 11.54 -17.36 -7.81
N GLU A 193 12.15 -17.36 -6.62
CA GLU A 193 12.27 -16.18 -5.77
C GLU A 193 13.70 -15.64 -5.73
N MET A 194 13.85 -14.32 -5.94
CA MET A 194 15.13 -13.64 -5.76
C MET A 194 15.50 -13.57 -4.28
N ARG A 195 16.70 -14.05 -3.95
CA ARG A 195 17.30 -14.02 -2.62
C ARG A 195 18.75 -13.55 -2.69
N LYS A 196 19.36 -13.30 -1.54
CA LYS A 196 20.77 -12.92 -1.47
C LYS A 196 21.44 -13.52 -0.26
N PHE A 197 22.74 -13.78 -0.34
CA PHE A 197 23.51 -14.22 0.81
C PHE A 197 24.85 -13.50 0.87
N PHE A 198 25.43 -13.46 2.06
CA PHE A 198 26.77 -12.91 2.26
C PHE A 198 27.79 -14.03 2.43
N THR A 199 28.91 -13.93 1.74
CA THR A 199 30.07 -14.81 1.91
C THR A 199 31.32 -14.01 2.20
N ASN A 200 32.24 -14.61 2.94
CA ASN A 200 33.60 -14.10 3.10
C ASN A 200 34.64 -15.13 2.63
N SER A 201 34.22 -16.15 1.88
CA SER A 201 35.11 -17.15 1.31
C SER A 201 35.94 -16.53 0.20
N GLU A 202 37.26 -16.51 0.35
CA GLU A 202 38.20 -16.03 -0.68
C GLU A 202 38.07 -16.83 -1.98
N GLU A 203 37.85 -18.14 -1.87
CA GLU A 203 37.66 -19.01 -3.03
C GLU A 203 36.37 -18.69 -3.78
N MET A 204 35.24 -18.51 -3.08
CA MET A 204 33.99 -18.12 -3.75
C MET A 204 34.11 -16.74 -4.41
N LYS A 205 34.78 -15.78 -3.74
CA LYS A 205 35.08 -14.46 -4.32
C LYS A 205 35.90 -14.60 -5.61
N ASN A 206 36.94 -15.43 -5.59
CA ASN A 206 37.82 -15.65 -6.72
C ASN A 206 37.07 -16.30 -7.90
N ILE A 207 36.25 -17.33 -7.65
CA ILE A 207 35.42 -17.98 -8.67
C ILE A 207 34.44 -16.98 -9.30
N LEU A 208 33.70 -16.22 -8.49
CA LEU A 208 32.75 -15.22 -9.00
C LEU A 208 33.46 -14.14 -9.83
N GLN A 209 34.66 -13.74 -9.44
CA GLN A 209 35.49 -12.79 -10.19
C GLN A 209 35.93 -13.36 -11.54
N GLN A 210 36.39 -14.62 -11.60
CA GLN A 210 36.71 -15.28 -12.86
C GLN A 210 35.49 -15.35 -13.79
N ILE A 211 34.32 -15.73 -13.25
CA ILE A 211 33.07 -15.82 -14.02
C ILE A 211 32.67 -14.43 -14.56
N ARG A 212 32.89 -13.35 -13.80
CA ARG A 212 32.60 -11.97 -14.25
C ARG A 212 33.42 -11.55 -15.47
N GLU A 213 34.62 -12.10 -15.61
CA GLU A 213 35.54 -11.82 -16.73
C GLU A 213 35.21 -12.64 -17.97
N MET A 214 34.37 -13.68 -17.84
CA MET A 214 33.91 -14.49 -18.97
C MET A 214 32.82 -13.75 -19.77
N PRO A 215 32.82 -13.82 -21.11
CA PRO A 215 31.69 -13.41 -21.92
C PRO A 215 30.44 -14.22 -21.54
N ASP A 216 29.37 -13.55 -21.11
CA ASP A 216 28.11 -14.17 -20.70
C ASP A 216 28.20 -15.12 -19.48
N GLY A 217 29.09 -14.80 -18.53
CA GLY A 217 29.28 -15.63 -17.32
C GLY A 217 28.11 -15.66 -16.33
N PHE A 218 27.12 -14.76 -16.45
CA PHE A 218 25.95 -14.71 -15.58
C PHE A 218 24.67 -14.56 -16.41
N PRO A 219 23.54 -15.17 -15.99
CA PRO A 219 23.38 -16.01 -14.80
C PRO A 219 23.89 -17.45 -14.99
N PHE A 220 24.23 -18.14 -13.90
CA PHE A 220 24.63 -19.57 -13.95
C PHE A 220 24.01 -20.40 -12.83
N GLU A 221 23.73 -21.68 -13.11
CA GLU A 221 23.22 -22.65 -12.12
C GLU A 221 24.37 -23.34 -11.39
N THR A 222 24.23 -23.54 -10.09
CA THR A 222 25.23 -24.23 -9.24
C THR A 222 24.58 -24.80 -7.99
N THR A 223 25.32 -25.63 -7.26
CA THR A 223 24.98 -26.04 -5.89
C THR A 223 26.11 -25.64 -4.94
N ILE A 224 25.77 -25.28 -3.70
CA ILE A 224 26.77 -25.02 -2.66
C ILE A 224 26.98 -26.28 -1.82
N LYS A 225 28.23 -26.73 -1.65
CA LYS A 225 28.58 -27.79 -0.71
C LYS A 225 29.27 -27.23 0.53
N ALA A 226 29.07 -27.92 1.65
CA ALA A 226 29.74 -27.65 2.91
C ALA A 226 30.84 -28.70 3.14
N GLU A 227 32.08 -28.25 3.24
CA GLU A 227 33.24 -29.10 3.49
C GLU A 227 33.81 -28.82 4.89
N GLN A 228 34.21 -29.87 5.61
CA GLN A 228 34.92 -29.69 6.88
C GLN A 228 36.38 -29.30 6.60
N PHE A 229 36.78 -28.15 7.14
CA PHE A 229 38.15 -27.66 7.09
C PHE A 229 38.65 -27.53 8.54
N GLY A 230 39.88 -27.98 8.82
CA GLY A 230 40.49 -28.17 10.15
C GLY A 230 39.96 -27.37 11.35
N LYS A 231 39.99 -27.99 12.55
CA LYS A 231 39.51 -27.42 13.84
C LYS A 231 38.06 -26.88 13.79
N ASN A 232 37.08 -27.75 13.49
CA ASN A 232 35.63 -27.45 13.56
C ASN A 232 35.15 -26.28 12.69
N LYS A 233 35.84 -25.93 11.60
CA LYS A 233 35.37 -24.88 10.68
C LYS A 233 34.72 -25.51 9.45
N THR A 234 33.64 -24.89 8.98
CA THR A 234 32.94 -25.30 7.75
C THR A 234 33.30 -24.31 6.65
N LYS A 235 33.76 -24.85 5.52
CA LYS A 235 34.03 -24.11 4.29
C LYS A 235 32.86 -24.35 3.33
N TYR A 236 32.47 -23.33 2.56
CA TYR A 236 31.43 -23.43 1.54
C TYR A 236 32.04 -23.19 0.17
N VAL A 237 31.67 -24.05 -0.78
CA VAL A 237 32.23 -24.06 -2.14
C VAL A 237 31.11 -24.21 -3.17
N PHE A 238 31.25 -23.53 -4.31
CA PHE A 238 30.41 -23.77 -5.48
C PHE A 238 30.81 -25.09 -6.13
N THR A 239 29.82 -25.85 -6.59
CA THR A 239 29.98 -27.14 -7.27
C THR A 239 29.04 -27.27 -8.46
#